data_AF-A0A7S0SJ87-F1
#
_entry.id   AF-A0A7S0SJ87-F1
#
_cell.length_a   1.000
_cell.length_b   1.000
_cell.length_c   1.000
_cell.angle_alpha   90.00
_cell.angle_beta   90.00
_cell.angle_gamma   90.00
#
_symmetry.space_group_name_H-M   'P 1'
#
loop_
_entity.id
_entity.type
_entity.pdbx_description
1 polymer ?
#
loop_
_entity_poly.entity_id
_entity_poly.type
_entity_poly.pdbx_seq_one_letter_code
_entity_poly.pdbx_strand_id
1 'polypeptide(L)'
;RNGRQVTLYEAAATCGGHALTVDSTAGPVDLGFQVFNLTTYPHLVGLFGELGVESEKSDMSFGLSTDDVEWGSLGLAGIFAQKSNMVRPAFLNMIREVIKFGKKAPEVLEPGNAKKFDGVTLAQYLADEKYSKFFADNYV
;
A
#
# COMPACT_ATOMS: atom_id res chain seq x y z
N ARG A 1 3.29 17.49 -32.20
CA ARG A 1 4.52 17.53 -31.38
C ARG A 1 5.17 18.90 -31.57
N ASN A 2 5.20 19.74 -30.53
CA ASN A 2 5.82 21.07 -30.59
C ASN A 2 7.26 20.92 -30.10
N GLY A 3 8.21 20.72 -31.01
CA GLY A 3 9.62 20.51 -30.66
C GLY A 3 10.17 21.65 -29.78
N ARG A 4 10.87 21.29 -28.72
CA ARG A 4 11.56 22.20 -27.81
C ARG A 4 12.95 21.65 -27.52
N GLN A 5 13.92 22.52 -27.33
CA GLN A 5 15.22 22.11 -26.77
C GLN A 5 15.06 21.86 -25.28
N VAL A 6 15.45 20.68 -24.81
CA VAL A 6 15.35 20.26 -23.41
C VAL A 6 16.74 19.82 -22.95
N THR A 7 17.15 20.27 -21.78
CA THR A 7 18.38 19.83 -21.10
C THR A 7 18.00 19.19 -19.77
N LEU A 8 18.41 17.94 -19.55
CA LEU A 8 18.19 17.19 -18.31
C LEU A 8 19.50 17.16 -17.51
N TYR A 9 19.41 17.46 -16.21
CA TYR A 9 20.53 17.34 -15.27
C TYR A 9 20.18 16.23 -14.27
N GLU A 10 21.07 15.24 -14.17
CA GLU A 10 20.99 14.12 -13.22
C GLU A 10 22.32 14.05 -12.47
N ALA A 11 22.25 13.87 -11.15
CA ALA A 11 23.43 13.78 -10.30
C ALA A 11 23.98 12.34 -10.24
N ALA A 12 23.10 11.35 -10.36
CA ALA A 12 23.48 9.94 -10.41
C ALA A 12 24.04 9.54 -11.78
N ALA A 13 24.70 8.38 -11.82
CA ALA A 13 25.20 7.80 -13.08
C ALA A 13 24.07 7.32 -14.02
N THR A 14 22.87 7.11 -13.49
CA THR A 14 21.70 6.61 -14.21
C THR A 14 20.47 7.44 -13.88
N CYS A 15 19.56 7.57 -14.85
CA CYS A 15 18.25 8.17 -14.62
C CYS A 15 17.33 7.20 -13.87
N GLY A 16 16.36 7.74 -13.11
CA GLY A 16 15.27 6.97 -12.50
C GLY A 16 15.09 7.19 -11.01
N GLY A 17 16.16 7.55 -10.29
CA GLY A 17 16.10 7.82 -8.85
C GLY A 17 15.61 6.60 -8.07
N HIS A 18 14.41 6.67 -7.47
CA HIS A 18 13.81 5.57 -6.72
C HIS A 18 13.33 4.40 -7.61
N ALA A 19 13.12 4.62 -8.91
CA ALA A 19 12.96 3.54 -9.88
C ALA A 19 14.33 2.92 -10.18
N LEU A 20 14.80 2.07 -9.24
CA LEU A 20 16.12 1.49 -9.21
C LEU A 20 16.03 -0.03 -9.36
N THR A 21 16.55 -0.54 -10.48
CA THR A 21 16.75 -1.96 -10.73
C THR A 21 18.24 -2.28 -10.63
N VAL A 22 18.61 -3.33 -9.90
CA VAL A 22 19.99 -3.81 -9.77
C VAL A 22 20.11 -5.22 -10.30
N ASP A 23 21.23 -5.54 -10.96
CA ASP A 23 21.50 -6.90 -11.41
C ASP A 23 21.97 -7.77 -10.24
N SER A 24 21.37 -8.95 -10.10
CA SER A 24 21.77 -9.98 -9.14
C SER A 24 22.07 -11.30 -9.83
N THR A 25 22.62 -12.27 -9.10
CA THR A 25 22.83 -13.64 -9.61
C THR A 25 21.54 -14.36 -9.99
N ALA A 26 20.39 -13.89 -9.50
CA ALA A 26 19.07 -14.43 -9.82
C ALA A 26 18.35 -13.63 -10.93
N GLY A 27 18.99 -12.59 -11.48
CA GLY A 27 18.40 -11.65 -12.43
C GLY A 27 18.23 -10.24 -11.86
N PRO A 28 17.62 -9.32 -12.64
CA PRO A 28 17.37 -7.95 -12.20
C PRO A 28 16.36 -7.91 -11.05
N VAL A 29 16.61 -7.03 -10.08
CA VAL A 29 15.78 -6.85 -8.88
C VAL A 29 15.50 -5.36 -8.70
N ASP A 30 14.23 -5.00 -8.66
CA ASP A 30 13.79 -3.66 -8.31
C ASP A 30 13.94 -3.44 -6.80
N LEU A 31 14.57 -2.34 -6.36
CA LEU A 31 14.83 -2.05 -4.95
C LEU A 31 13.99 -0.90 -4.37
N GLY A 32 13.36 -0.09 -5.23
CA GLY A 32 12.54 1.04 -4.82
C GLY A 32 11.14 0.96 -5.39
N PHE A 33 10.95 1.49 -6.59
CA PHE A 33 9.69 1.35 -7.30
C PHE A 33 9.58 -0.02 -7.98
N GLN A 34 8.80 -0.92 -7.38
CA GLN A 34 8.69 -2.32 -7.81
C GLN A 34 7.33 -2.68 -8.43
N VAL A 35 6.26 -1.97 -8.03
CA VAL A 35 4.89 -2.33 -8.41
C VAL A 35 4.03 -1.10 -8.68
N PHE A 36 3.05 -1.27 -9.57
CA PHE A 36 2.01 -0.29 -9.87
C PHE A 36 0.66 -1.01 -10.00
N ASN A 37 -0.44 -0.25 -10.00
CA ASN A 37 -1.75 -0.79 -10.34
C ASN A 37 -2.44 0.07 -11.40
N LEU A 38 -3.38 -0.55 -12.11
CA LEU A 38 -4.03 0.05 -13.28
C LEU A 38 -4.96 1.22 -12.93
N THR A 39 -5.42 1.30 -11.68
CA THR A 39 -6.39 2.31 -11.24
C THR A 39 -5.71 3.59 -10.77
N THR A 40 -4.64 3.50 -9.98
CA THR A 40 -3.98 4.67 -9.39
C THR A 40 -2.86 5.21 -10.27
N TYR A 41 -2.41 4.47 -11.30
CA TYR A 41 -1.31 4.88 -12.20
C TYR A 41 -1.70 4.91 -13.69
N PRO A 42 -2.83 5.52 -14.09
CA PRO A 42 -3.30 5.45 -15.47
C PRO A 42 -2.32 6.06 -16.49
N HIS A 43 -1.60 7.13 -16.10
CA HIS A 43 -0.61 7.75 -16.96
C HIS A 43 0.65 6.92 -17.13
N LEU A 44 1.10 6.22 -16.08
CA LEU A 44 2.27 5.33 -16.18
C LEU A 44 1.95 4.12 -17.05
N VAL A 45 0.75 3.55 -16.91
CA VAL A 45 0.25 2.47 -17.79
C VAL A 45 0.25 2.91 -19.24
N GLY A 46 -0.24 4.12 -19.53
CA GLY A 46 -0.20 4.69 -20.88
C GLY A 46 1.22 4.86 -21.40
N LEU A 47 2.14 5.36 -20.57
CA LEU A 47 3.55 5.51 -20.93
C LEU A 47 4.20 4.16 -21.27
N PHE A 48 3.98 3.13 -20.44
CA PHE A 48 4.50 1.79 -20.72
C PHE A 48 3.93 1.21 -22.02
N GLY A 49 2.64 1.44 -22.29
CA GLY A 49 2.01 1.06 -23.56
C GLY A 49 2.67 1.72 -24.79
N GLU A 50 2.93 3.02 -24.72
CA GLU A 50 3.62 3.77 -25.79
C GLU A 50 5.07 3.33 -25.99
N LEU A 51 5.73 2.88 -24.92
CA LEU A 51 7.12 2.38 -24.95
C LEU A 51 7.21 0.89 -25.28
N GLY A 52 6.10 0.16 -25.33
CA GLY A 52 6.09 -1.30 -25.51
C GLY A 52 6.68 -2.07 -24.33
N VAL A 53 6.60 -1.53 -23.12
CA VAL A 53 7.10 -2.17 -21.89
C VAL A 53 6.03 -3.13 -21.37
N GLU A 54 6.39 -4.40 -21.26
CA GLU A 54 5.52 -5.45 -20.70
C GLU A 54 5.53 -5.40 -19.16
N SER A 55 4.43 -5.84 -18.55
CA SER A 55 4.28 -5.93 -17.09
C SER A 55 3.76 -7.29 -16.70
N GLU A 56 4.28 -7.83 -15.61
CA GLU A 56 3.83 -9.10 -15.04
C GLU A 56 2.83 -8.89 -13.90
N LYS A 57 1.92 -9.86 -13.74
CA LYS A 57 0.99 -9.85 -12.60
C LYS A 57 1.75 -10.25 -11.34
N SER A 58 1.71 -9.37 -10.34
CA SER A 58 2.21 -9.64 -9.00
C SER A 58 1.05 -9.69 -7.99
N ASP A 59 1.16 -10.59 -7.02
CA ASP A 59 0.26 -10.63 -5.87
C ASP A 59 0.81 -9.72 -4.77
N MET A 60 0.05 -8.67 -4.44
CA MET A 60 0.40 -7.71 -3.39
C MET A 60 -0.13 -8.16 -2.03
N SER A 61 0.03 -9.45 -1.70
CA SER A 61 -0.33 -9.93 -0.36
C SER A 61 0.59 -9.33 0.70
N PHE A 62 0.04 -9.28 1.91
CA PHE A 62 0.68 -8.75 3.09
C PHE A 62 0.66 -9.82 4.18
N GLY A 63 1.70 -9.86 5.01
CA GLY A 63 1.78 -10.70 6.18
C GLY A 63 2.44 -9.96 7.34
N LEU A 64 1.88 -10.12 8.53
CA LEU A 64 2.45 -9.65 9.79
C LEU A 64 2.70 -10.87 10.68
N SER A 65 3.90 -10.95 11.24
CA SER A 65 4.26 -11.93 12.26
C SER A 65 4.99 -11.20 13.39
N THR A 66 4.40 -11.23 14.58
CA THR A 66 4.96 -10.67 15.82
C THR A 66 4.92 -11.74 16.92
N ASP A 67 5.52 -11.46 18.08
CA ASP A 67 5.44 -12.34 19.24
C ASP A 67 3.99 -12.56 19.73
N ASP A 68 3.08 -11.63 19.41
CA ASP A 68 1.69 -11.64 19.87
C ASP A 68 0.68 -12.15 18.85
N VAL A 69 0.91 -11.90 17.55
CA VAL A 69 -0.06 -12.21 16.49
C VAL A 69 0.62 -12.49 15.15
N GLU A 70 0.10 -13.48 14.44
CA GLU A 70 0.43 -13.73 13.03
C GLU A 70 -0.82 -13.83 12.16
N TRP A 71 -0.84 -13.05 11.07
CA TRP A 71 -1.91 -13.04 10.07
C TRP A 71 -1.44 -12.45 8.74
N GLY A 72 -2.17 -12.71 7.66
CA GLY A 72 -1.93 -12.13 6.34
C GLY A 72 -3.20 -11.88 5.53
N SER A 73 -3.07 -11.16 4.43
CA SER A 73 -4.20 -10.75 3.58
C SER A 73 -4.62 -11.78 2.53
N LEU A 74 -3.80 -12.81 2.30
CA LEU A 74 -4.07 -13.82 1.28
C LEU A 74 -5.02 -14.92 1.78
N GLY A 75 -6.32 -14.68 1.57
CA GLY A 75 -7.38 -15.64 1.87
C GLY A 75 -7.53 -15.97 3.37
N LEU A 76 -8.47 -16.88 3.68
CA LEU A 76 -8.77 -17.23 5.07
C LEU A 76 -7.63 -17.95 5.78
N ALA A 77 -6.84 -18.73 5.04
CA ALA A 77 -5.66 -19.41 5.58
C ALA A 77 -4.58 -18.41 6.00
N GLY A 78 -4.42 -17.30 5.27
CA GLY A 78 -3.53 -16.21 5.68
C GLY A 78 -4.08 -15.46 6.89
N ILE A 79 -5.37 -15.10 6.88
CA ILE A 79 -5.99 -14.38 8.01
C ILE A 79 -5.88 -15.19 9.32
N PHE A 80 -6.05 -16.51 9.25
CA PHE A 80 -5.94 -17.40 10.41
C PHE A 80 -4.67 -18.27 10.36
N ALA A 81 -3.56 -17.72 9.85
CA ALA A 81 -2.25 -18.38 9.86
C ALA A 81 -1.92 -18.93 11.25
N GLN A 82 -2.20 -18.13 12.28
CA GLN A 82 -2.24 -18.55 13.67
C GLN A 82 -3.66 -18.98 14.08
N LYS A 83 -3.90 -20.30 14.18
CA LYS A 83 -5.24 -20.88 14.46
C LYS A 83 -5.92 -20.39 15.73
N SER A 84 -5.17 -20.06 16.79
CA SER A 84 -5.72 -19.53 18.04
C SER A 84 -6.47 -18.21 17.85
N ASN A 85 -6.17 -17.47 16.77
CA ASN A 85 -6.86 -16.22 16.44
C ASN A 85 -8.33 -16.42 16.02
N MET A 86 -8.73 -17.64 15.64
CA MET A 86 -10.13 -17.96 15.31
C MET A 86 -11.09 -17.77 16.49
N VAL A 87 -10.58 -17.85 17.73
CA VAL A 87 -11.38 -17.72 18.96
C VAL A 87 -10.93 -16.54 19.82
N ARG A 88 -9.95 -15.74 19.37
CA ARG A 88 -9.41 -14.60 20.10
C ARG A 88 -10.30 -13.36 19.88
N PRO A 89 -11.04 -12.86 20.89
CA PRO A 89 -12.00 -11.79 20.68
C PRO A 89 -11.37 -10.49 20.15
N ALA A 90 -10.18 -10.14 20.64
CA ALA A 90 -9.43 -8.96 20.17
C ALA A 90 -9.07 -9.04 18.67
N PHE A 91 -8.64 -10.21 18.21
CA PHE A 91 -8.30 -10.43 16.80
C PHE A 91 -9.54 -10.38 15.90
N LEU A 92 -10.62 -11.06 16.31
CA LEU A 92 -11.87 -11.03 15.56
C LEU A 92 -12.46 -9.61 15.50
N ASN A 93 -12.28 -8.81 16.56
CA ASN A 93 -12.65 -7.40 16.56
C ASN A 93 -11.79 -6.60 15.56
N MET A 94 -10.47 -6.81 15.55
CA MET A 94 -9.57 -6.19 14.58
C MET A 94 -10.00 -6.46 13.14
N ILE A 95 -10.34 -7.70 12.77
CA ILE A 95 -10.82 -8.01 11.41
C ILE A 95 -12.11 -7.24 11.08
N ARG A 96 -13.05 -7.10 12.03
CA ARG A 96 -14.24 -6.25 11.84
C ARG A 96 -13.86 -4.78 11.67
N GLU A 97 -12.86 -4.31 12.42
CA GLU A 97 -12.33 -2.95 12.33
C GLU A 97 -11.62 -2.67 11.01
N VAL A 98 -10.88 -3.63 10.45
CA VAL A 98 -10.31 -3.56 9.09
C VAL A 98 -11.38 -3.30 8.05
N ILE A 99 -12.48 -4.08 8.11
CA ILE A 99 -13.61 -3.91 7.19
C ILE A 99 -14.29 -2.55 7.41
N LYS A 100 -14.46 -2.11 8.66
CA LYS A 100 -15.02 -0.79 9.00
C LYS A 100 -14.13 0.32 8.43
N PHE A 101 -12.82 0.26 8.65
CA PHE A 101 -11.83 1.23 8.18
C PHE A 101 -11.82 1.34 6.66
N GLY A 102 -11.77 0.21 5.94
CA GLY A 102 -11.81 0.22 4.48
C GLY A 102 -13.07 0.87 3.90
N LYS A 103 -14.20 0.83 4.62
CA LYS A 103 -15.45 1.49 4.21
C LYS A 103 -15.51 2.97 4.59
N LYS A 104 -14.97 3.33 5.76
CA LYS A 104 -15.11 4.67 6.37
C LYS A 104 -13.99 5.63 6.00
N ALA A 105 -12.77 5.15 5.85
CA ALA A 105 -11.62 6.00 5.53
C ALA A 105 -11.79 6.80 4.21
N PRO A 106 -12.40 6.25 3.13
CA PRO A 106 -12.63 7.04 1.91
C PRO A 106 -13.52 8.28 2.13
N GLU A 107 -14.42 8.27 3.12
CA GLU A 107 -15.30 9.41 3.44
C GLU A 107 -14.47 10.64 3.87
N VAL A 108 -13.23 10.44 4.36
CA VAL A 108 -12.30 11.54 4.70
C VAL A 108 -11.94 12.38 3.48
N LEU A 109 -11.90 11.77 2.29
CA LEU A 109 -11.55 12.43 1.04
C LEU A 109 -12.73 13.15 0.38
N GLU A 110 -13.94 13.03 0.94
CA GLU A 110 -15.11 13.73 0.39
C GLU A 110 -14.95 15.25 0.55
N PRO A 111 -15.25 16.05 -0.49
CA PRO A 111 -15.07 17.51 -0.44
C PRO A 111 -15.76 18.19 0.75
N GLY A 112 -16.90 17.66 1.20
CA GLY A 112 -17.64 18.18 2.35
C GLY A 112 -16.91 17.98 3.70
N ASN A 113 -15.98 17.03 3.76
CA ASN A 113 -15.23 16.68 4.95
C ASN A 113 -13.81 17.28 5.00
N ALA A 114 -13.38 17.96 3.94
CA ALA A 114 -12.02 18.50 3.83
C ALA A 114 -11.61 19.39 5.02
N LYS A 115 -12.51 20.29 5.46
CA LYS A 115 -12.25 21.13 6.64
C LYS A 115 -12.30 20.37 7.97
N LYS A 116 -13.08 19.29 8.04
CA LYS A 116 -13.25 18.50 9.26
C LYS A 116 -11.96 17.72 9.58
N PHE A 117 -11.28 17.23 8.55
CA PHE A 117 -10.09 16.40 8.69
C PHE A 117 -8.78 17.14 8.39
N ASP A 118 -8.83 18.46 8.19
CA ASP A 118 -7.63 19.27 7.99
C ASP A 118 -6.72 19.21 9.23
N GLY A 119 -5.46 18.83 9.03
CA GLY A 119 -4.48 18.63 10.11
C GLY A 119 -4.76 17.47 11.07
N VAL A 120 -5.80 16.66 10.84
CA VAL A 120 -6.10 15.49 11.67
C VAL A 120 -5.11 14.38 11.34
N THR A 121 -4.38 13.95 12.36
CA THR A 121 -3.46 12.81 12.24
C THR A 121 -4.23 11.49 12.19
N LEU A 122 -3.59 10.45 11.62
CA LEU A 122 -4.16 9.10 11.63
C LEU A 122 -4.46 8.61 13.05
N ALA A 123 -3.56 8.87 14.01
CA ALA A 123 -3.77 8.49 15.41
C ALA A 123 -5.01 9.15 16.03
N GLN A 124 -5.24 10.44 15.75
CA GLN A 124 -6.45 11.15 16.20
C GLN A 124 -7.71 10.59 15.55
N TYR A 125 -7.70 10.37 14.24
CA TYR A 125 -8.81 9.75 13.52
C TYR A 125 -9.19 8.40 14.12
N LEU A 126 -8.21 7.54 14.40
CA LEU A 126 -8.46 6.22 14.99
C LEU A 126 -9.06 6.31 16.39
N ALA A 127 -8.59 7.25 17.22
CA ALA A 127 -9.12 7.49 18.55
C ALA A 127 -10.57 8.01 18.51
N ASP A 128 -10.85 9.00 17.65
CA ASP A 128 -12.17 9.63 17.50
C ASP A 128 -13.22 8.64 16.99
N GLU A 129 -12.83 7.81 16.01
CA GLU A 129 -13.69 6.75 15.46
C GLU A 129 -13.73 5.47 16.32
N LYS A 130 -13.07 5.50 17.50
CA LYS A 130 -13.06 4.44 18.52
C LYS A 130 -12.53 3.10 18.02
N TYR A 131 -11.46 3.14 17.22
CA TYR A 131 -10.73 1.93 16.87
C TYR A 131 -9.93 1.41 18.07
N SER A 132 -9.85 0.09 18.20
CA SER A 132 -9.13 -0.55 19.29
C SER A 132 -7.62 -0.35 19.16
N LYS A 133 -6.93 -0.31 20.29
CA LYS A 133 -5.45 -0.31 20.31
C LYS A 133 -4.88 -1.54 19.58
N PHE A 134 -5.54 -2.69 19.71
CA PHE A 134 -5.11 -3.91 19.03
C PHE A 134 -5.14 -3.75 17.50
N PHE A 135 -6.16 -3.08 16.95
CA PHE A 135 -6.19 -2.74 15.53
C PHE A 135 -5.10 -1.75 15.14
N ALA A 136 -4.91 -0.69 15.92
CA ALA A 136 -3.90 0.32 15.63
C ALA A 136 -2.46 -0.25 15.66
N ASP A 137 -2.17 -1.20 16.55
CA ASP A 137 -0.82 -1.76 16.70
C ASP A 137 -0.52 -2.92 15.72
N ASN A 138 -1.54 -3.61 15.21
CA ASN A 138 -1.37 -4.88 14.46
C ASN A 138 -1.94 -4.86 13.03
N TYR A 139 -2.40 -3.70 12.55
CA TYR A 139 -2.89 -3.52 11.18
C TYR A 139 -2.47 -2.19 10.55
N VAL A 140 -2.54 -1.10 11.30
CA VAL A 140 -2.20 0.26 10.81
C VAL A 140 -0.70 0.49 10.88
#